data_AF-A0A0C2H5B7-F1
#
_entry.id   AF-A0A0C2H5B7-F1
#
_cell.length_a   1.000
_cell.length_b   1.000
_cell.length_c   1.000
_cell.angle_alpha   90.00
_cell.angle_beta   90.00
_cell.angle_gamma   90.00
#
_symmetry.space_group_name_H-M   'P 1'
#
loop_
_entity.id
_entity.type
_entity.pdbx_description
1 polymer ?
#
loop_
_entity_poly.entity_id
_entity_poly.type
_entity_poly.pdbx_seq_one_letter_code
_entity_poly.pdbx_strand_id
1 'polypeptide(L)'
;MGNITTRVFNNNNYVMEEAIWGDYALIKAWRADKLGNIQFRHTAGNFNNAMCKASKCTIVEVEEIVEPGDIDPICVHIPSIYCDRLVLGKNYKKPIERPMFASEGPVKPATSDAGRSREIIAARAALEFCDGMYANLGIGIPTLCPNYIPDGIKVHLQSENGVIGVGPYPKKGKEDADLINAGKETITLLPGASIFGSDESFAMIRGCDWFDKQACFQGKLVKGMGGAMDLVSAPGARVIVTMEHCSKNGEPKILPVCDLPLTGKHVASRIITDMAVFDVDKQAGLTLIEVRSDLNVDDVKKVTGAPFKRGEQFGEMYPSSSITYVSNE
;
A
#
# COMPACT_ATOMS: atom_id res chain seq x y z
N MET A 1 -3.46 -13.37 27.29
CA MET A 1 -3.08 -13.46 25.87
C MET A 1 -3.24 -14.92 25.49
N GLY A 2 -4.07 -15.24 24.49
CA GLY A 2 -4.22 -16.63 24.04
C GLY A 2 -2.85 -17.21 23.64
N ASN A 3 -2.66 -18.51 23.79
CA ASN A 3 -1.44 -19.17 23.35
C ASN A 3 -1.32 -19.02 21.83
N ILE A 4 -0.54 -18.04 21.37
CA ILE A 4 -0.20 -17.90 19.94
C ILE A 4 0.63 -19.11 19.56
N THR A 5 0.07 -19.98 18.72
CA THR A 5 0.78 -21.16 18.24
C THR A 5 1.68 -20.74 17.11
N THR A 6 2.99 -20.91 17.28
CA THR A 6 3.99 -20.62 16.24
C THR A 6 4.66 -21.91 15.78
N ARG A 7 5.05 -21.95 14.50
CA ARG A 7 5.77 -23.09 13.94
C ARG A 7 6.77 -22.62 12.88
N VAL A 8 7.88 -23.32 12.79
CA VAL A 8 8.92 -23.05 11.80
C VAL A 8 8.69 -23.92 10.57
N PHE A 9 8.72 -23.27 9.40
CA PHE A 9 8.73 -23.92 8.09
C PHE A 9 9.80 -23.25 7.24
N ASN A 10 10.68 -24.01 6.56
CA ASN A 10 11.75 -23.48 5.70
C ASN A 10 12.59 -22.37 6.39
N ASN A 11 12.93 -22.56 7.67
CA ASN A 11 13.66 -21.60 8.52
C ASN A 11 12.95 -20.25 8.78
N ASN A 12 11.67 -20.12 8.39
CA ASN A 12 10.84 -18.96 8.68
C ASN A 12 9.84 -19.29 9.80
N ASN A 13 9.60 -18.32 10.69
CA ASN A 13 8.60 -18.45 11.75
C ASN A 13 7.24 -18.04 11.21
N TYR A 14 6.23 -18.88 11.44
CA TYR A 14 4.84 -18.61 11.08
C TYR A 14 3.95 -18.65 12.32
N VAL A 15 2.88 -17.87 12.27
CA VAL A 15 1.79 -17.88 13.25
C VAL A 15 0.65 -18.71 12.68
N MET A 16 0.08 -19.60 13.48
CA MET A 16 -1.14 -20.32 13.12
C MET A 16 -2.35 -19.38 13.27
N GLU A 17 -3.13 -19.25 12.20
CA GLU A 17 -4.42 -18.54 12.18
C GLU A 17 -5.55 -19.54 11.91
N GLU A 18 -6.66 -19.40 12.62
CA GLU A 18 -7.86 -20.23 12.43
C GLU A 18 -8.78 -19.63 11.36
N ALA A 19 -9.53 -20.48 10.66
CA ALA A 19 -10.51 -20.02 9.69
C ALA A 19 -11.66 -19.27 10.38
N ILE A 20 -12.07 -18.14 9.80
CA ILE A 20 -13.27 -17.41 10.23
C ILE A 20 -14.46 -17.90 9.41
N TRP A 21 -15.54 -18.29 10.10
CA TRP A 21 -16.78 -18.74 9.47
C TRP A 21 -17.99 -18.09 10.15
N GLY A 22 -18.79 -17.37 9.37
CA GLY A 22 -19.98 -16.67 9.87
C GLY A 22 -21.26 -17.52 9.82
N ASP A 23 -22.24 -17.19 10.66
CA ASP A 23 -23.61 -17.68 10.44
C ASP A 23 -24.25 -16.98 9.23
N TYR A 24 -23.90 -15.71 9.00
CA TYR A 24 -24.37 -14.91 7.88
C TYR A 24 -23.23 -14.10 7.25
N ALA A 25 -23.32 -13.87 5.94
CA ALA A 25 -22.53 -12.86 5.23
C ALA A 25 -23.46 -11.85 4.58
N LEU A 26 -23.21 -10.55 4.80
CA LEU A 26 -23.92 -9.45 4.15
C LEU A 26 -23.00 -8.85 3.09
N ILE A 27 -23.33 -9.08 1.83
CA ILE A 27 -22.45 -8.80 0.71
C ILE A 27 -23.07 -7.73 -0.17
N LYS A 28 -22.24 -6.76 -0.57
CA LYS A 28 -22.59 -5.79 -1.60
C LYS A 28 -21.91 -6.14 -2.92
N ALA A 29 -22.69 -6.26 -3.99
CA ALA A 29 -22.19 -6.47 -5.34
C ALA A 29 -22.79 -5.48 -6.35
N TRP A 30 -22.21 -5.41 -7.55
CA TRP A 30 -22.72 -4.51 -8.59
C TRP A 30 -23.98 -5.09 -9.21
N ARG A 31 -23.88 -6.30 -9.77
CA ARG A 31 -25.00 -6.98 -10.39
C ARG A 31 -24.97 -8.47 -10.09
N ALA A 32 -26.13 -9.10 -10.18
CA ALA A 32 -26.25 -10.55 -10.21
C ALA A 32 -27.32 -10.98 -11.21
N ASP A 33 -27.17 -12.19 -11.76
CA ASP A 33 -28.25 -12.79 -12.53
C ASP A 33 -29.31 -13.43 -11.62
N LYS A 34 -30.46 -13.80 -12.19
CA LYS A 34 -31.54 -14.48 -11.43
C LYS A 34 -31.17 -15.86 -10.88
N LEU A 35 -30.08 -16.48 -11.33
CA LEU A 35 -29.57 -17.72 -10.74
C LEU A 35 -28.68 -17.45 -9.53
N GLY A 36 -28.24 -16.20 -9.32
CA GLY A 36 -27.38 -15.80 -8.22
C GLY A 36 -25.90 -15.71 -8.58
N ASN A 37 -25.52 -15.75 -9.86
CA ASN A 37 -24.14 -15.47 -10.26
C ASN A 37 -23.86 -13.98 -10.06
N ILE A 38 -22.74 -13.65 -9.39
CA ILE A 38 -22.46 -12.28 -8.92
C ILE A 38 -21.28 -11.70 -9.69
N GLN A 39 -21.38 -10.41 -10.01
CA GLN A 39 -20.29 -9.60 -10.50
C GLN A 39 -20.09 -8.37 -9.62
N PHE A 40 -18.83 -8.10 -9.28
CA PHE A 40 -18.38 -6.89 -8.57
C PHE A 40 -17.90 -5.84 -9.56
N ARG A 41 -17.92 -4.57 -9.13
CA ARG A 41 -17.41 -3.44 -9.91
C ARG A 41 -16.19 -2.84 -9.22
N HIS A 42 -15.07 -2.79 -9.94
CA HIS A 42 -13.82 -2.21 -9.46
C HIS A 42 -13.44 -2.71 -8.05
N THR A 43 -12.91 -1.82 -7.21
CA THR A 43 -12.40 -2.17 -5.87
C THR A 43 -13.49 -2.44 -4.84
N ALA A 44 -14.77 -2.29 -5.20
CA ALA A 44 -15.88 -2.65 -4.32
C ALA A 44 -15.99 -4.17 -4.10
N GLY A 45 -15.32 -4.99 -4.93
CA GLY A 45 -15.27 -6.44 -4.77
C GLY A 45 -14.44 -6.95 -3.59
N ASN A 46 -13.52 -6.12 -3.06
CA ASN A 46 -12.58 -6.37 -1.95
C ASN A 46 -12.84 -7.63 -1.07
N PHE A 47 -13.32 -7.46 0.16
CA PHE A 47 -13.65 -8.56 1.07
C PHE A 47 -14.97 -9.24 0.71
N ASN A 48 -15.85 -8.56 -0.04
CA ASN A 48 -17.09 -9.15 -0.53
C ASN A 48 -16.84 -10.48 -1.25
N ASN A 49 -15.78 -10.57 -2.05
CA ASN A 49 -15.41 -11.80 -2.77
C ASN A 49 -15.16 -12.99 -1.83
N ALA A 50 -14.33 -12.81 -0.82
CA ALA A 50 -14.00 -13.87 0.13
C ALA A 50 -15.18 -14.17 1.08
N MET A 51 -15.85 -13.13 1.59
CA MET A 51 -16.93 -13.26 2.56
C MET A 51 -18.17 -13.98 2.00
N CYS A 52 -18.43 -13.89 0.69
CA CYS A 52 -19.48 -14.68 0.03
C CYS A 52 -19.37 -16.19 0.30
N LYS A 53 -18.17 -16.69 0.54
CA LYS A 53 -17.85 -18.14 0.58
C LYS A 53 -17.70 -18.67 2.01
N ALA A 54 -17.80 -17.80 3.02
CA ALA A 54 -17.41 -18.08 4.40
C ALA A 54 -18.58 -17.93 5.38
N SER A 55 -19.78 -18.34 4.98
CA SER A 55 -20.95 -18.29 5.85
C SER A 55 -21.96 -19.41 5.61
N LYS A 56 -22.84 -19.64 6.58
CA LYS A 56 -23.98 -20.57 6.42
C LYS A 56 -25.10 -20.00 5.54
N CYS A 57 -25.20 -18.68 5.44
CA CYS A 57 -26.25 -17.99 4.69
C CYS A 57 -25.72 -16.64 4.18
N THR A 58 -25.47 -16.55 2.89
CA THR A 58 -24.98 -15.37 2.21
C THR A 58 -26.16 -14.58 1.63
N ILE A 59 -26.31 -13.34 2.10
CA ILE A 59 -27.30 -12.38 1.62
C ILE A 59 -26.57 -11.34 0.79
N VAL A 60 -26.92 -11.27 -0.49
CA VAL A 60 -26.27 -10.40 -1.46
C VAL A 60 -27.23 -9.30 -1.87
N GLU A 61 -26.85 -8.06 -1.60
CA GLU A 61 -27.52 -6.90 -2.17
C GLU A 61 -26.80 -6.43 -3.46
N VAL A 62 -27.57 -6.14 -4.50
CA VAL A 62 -27.08 -5.71 -5.82
C VAL A 62 -27.73 -4.42 -6.29
N GLU A 63 -27.01 -3.68 -7.14
CA GLU A 63 -27.55 -2.49 -7.83
C GLU A 63 -28.45 -2.88 -9.00
N GLU A 64 -28.23 -4.05 -9.60
CA GLU A 64 -28.96 -4.53 -10.75
C GLU A 64 -29.14 -6.06 -10.69
N ILE A 65 -30.35 -6.53 -11.03
CA ILE A 65 -30.62 -7.95 -11.31
C ILE A 65 -30.81 -8.11 -12.81
N VAL A 66 -30.05 -9.00 -13.43
CA VAL A 66 -30.06 -9.28 -14.87
C VAL A 66 -30.57 -10.70 -15.16
N GLU A 67 -30.83 -11.04 -16.43
CA GLU A 67 -31.24 -12.39 -16.81
C GLU A 67 -30.04 -13.35 -16.86
N PRO A 68 -30.26 -14.67 -16.66
CA PRO A 68 -29.21 -15.66 -16.86
C PRO A 68 -28.66 -15.60 -18.30
N GLY A 69 -27.34 -15.44 -18.42
CA GLY A 69 -26.65 -15.23 -19.70
C GLY A 69 -26.21 -13.78 -19.96
N ASP A 70 -26.75 -12.79 -19.23
CA ASP A 70 -26.33 -11.38 -19.35
C ASP A 70 -24.96 -11.10 -18.69
N ILE A 71 -24.55 -11.99 -17.77
CA ILE A 71 -23.18 -12.04 -17.26
C ILE A 71 -22.47 -13.16 -18.02
N ASP A 72 -21.47 -12.77 -18.82
CA ASP A 72 -20.61 -13.75 -19.48
C ASP A 72 -20.01 -14.70 -18.43
N PRO A 73 -20.03 -16.04 -18.64
CA PRO A 73 -19.47 -17.00 -17.71
C PRO A 73 -18.03 -16.71 -17.26
N ILE A 74 -17.17 -16.17 -18.13
CA ILE A 74 -15.79 -15.82 -17.75
C ILE A 74 -15.71 -14.57 -16.87
N CYS A 75 -16.79 -13.80 -16.79
CA CYS A 75 -16.92 -12.58 -16.02
C CYS A 75 -17.72 -12.77 -14.71
N VAL A 76 -18.13 -14.01 -14.38
CA VAL A 76 -18.74 -14.35 -13.09
C VAL A 76 -17.67 -14.35 -12.01
N HIS A 77 -17.79 -13.48 -11.02
CA HIS A 77 -16.81 -13.40 -9.92
C HIS A 77 -17.13 -14.39 -8.81
N ILE A 78 -18.41 -14.58 -8.49
CA ILE A 78 -18.88 -15.56 -7.51
C ILE A 78 -19.99 -16.40 -8.16
N PRO A 79 -19.79 -17.71 -8.29
CA PRO A 79 -20.82 -18.61 -8.81
C PRO A 79 -22.06 -18.65 -7.92
N SER A 80 -23.21 -18.89 -8.53
CA SER A 80 -24.53 -18.92 -7.88
C SER A 80 -24.65 -19.79 -6.63
N ILE A 81 -23.84 -20.85 -6.51
CA ILE A 81 -23.84 -21.75 -5.35
C ILE A 81 -23.56 -21.04 -4.02
N TYR A 82 -22.90 -19.88 -4.04
CA TYR A 82 -22.58 -19.10 -2.84
C TYR A 82 -23.61 -18.00 -2.53
N CYS A 83 -24.72 -17.91 -3.27
CA CYS A 83 -25.75 -16.90 -3.08
C CYS A 83 -27.05 -17.54 -2.57
N ASP A 84 -27.28 -17.50 -1.25
CA ASP A 84 -28.50 -18.04 -0.65
C ASP A 84 -29.70 -17.10 -0.83
N ARG A 85 -29.46 -15.78 -0.74
CA ARG A 85 -30.51 -14.76 -0.85
C ARG A 85 -30.02 -13.57 -1.66
N LEU A 86 -30.77 -13.23 -2.70
CA LEU A 86 -30.50 -12.06 -3.54
C LEU A 86 -31.53 -10.96 -3.29
N VAL A 87 -31.06 -9.74 -3.08
CA VAL A 87 -31.88 -8.56 -2.83
C VAL A 87 -31.49 -7.44 -3.79
N LEU A 88 -32.47 -6.90 -4.51
CA LEU A 88 -32.26 -5.67 -5.29
C LEU A 88 -32.30 -4.46 -4.35
N GLY A 89 -31.15 -3.83 -4.14
CA GLY A 89 -31.04 -2.60 -3.37
C GLY A 89 -31.72 -1.43 -4.08
N LYS A 90 -32.18 -0.44 -3.32
CA LYS A 90 -32.83 0.77 -3.83
C LYS A 90 -32.14 2.00 -3.27
N ASN A 91 -32.03 3.06 -4.07
CA ASN A 91 -31.54 4.38 -3.64
C ASN A 91 -30.13 4.38 -3.05
N TYR A 92 -29.17 3.74 -3.74
CA TYR A 92 -27.77 3.72 -3.32
C TYR A 92 -27.21 5.13 -3.15
N LYS A 93 -26.68 5.41 -1.96
CA LYS A 93 -25.81 6.55 -1.70
C LYS A 93 -24.39 6.02 -1.66
N LYS A 94 -23.54 6.47 -2.57
CA LYS A 94 -22.13 6.08 -2.66
C LYS A 94 -21.23 7.23 -2.19
N PRO A 95 -21.11 7.48 -0.87
CA PRO A 95 -20.25 8.54 -0.36
C PRO A 95 -18.79 8.24 -0.67
N ILE A 96 -18.03 9.29 -0.97
CA ILE A 96 -16.58 9.23 -1.14
C ILE A 96 -15.95 9.82 0.11
N GLU A 97 -15.18 9.01 0.83
CA GLU A 97 -14.56 9.42 2.10
C GLU A 97 -13.50 10.50 1.89
N ARG A 98 -12.58 10.28 0.93
CA ARG A 98 -11.48 11.20 0.63
C ARG A 98 -11.45 11.50 -0.88
N PRO A 99 -12.27 12.44 -1.37
CA PRO A 99 -12.24 12.82 -2.77
C PRO A 99 -10.91 13.51 -3.08
N MET A 100 -10.10 12.88 -3.94
CA MET A 100 -8.83 13.42 -4.41
C MET A 100 -8.91 13.67 -5.91
N PHE A 101 -8.33 14.77 -6.34
CA PHE A 101 -8.39 15.21 -7.73
C PHE A 101 -6.99 15.49 -8.27
N ALA A 102 -6.78 15.18 -9.56
CA ALA A 102 -5.58 15.63 -10.25
C ALA A 102 -5.50 17.16 -10.23
N SER A 103 -4.32 17.69 -9.90
CA SER A 103 -4.05 19.12 -10.00
C SER A 103 -3.87 19.54 -11.45
N GLU A 104 -4.50 20.65 -11.84
CA GLU A 104 -4.23 21.29 -13.13
C GLU A 104 -3.04 22.24 -13.00
N GLY A 105 -2.01 22.04 -13.84
CA GLY A 105 -0.80 22.86 -13.86
C GLY A 105 0.38 22.28 -13.07
N PRO A 106 1.53 22.98 -13.05
CA PRO A 106 2.75 22.48 -12.41
C PRO A 106 2.56 22.30 -10.90
N VAL A 107 3.13 21.22 -10.37
CA VAL A 107 3.16 20.94 -8.92
C VAL A 107 3.83 22.12 -8.22
N LYS A 108 3.10 22.76 -7.31
CA LYS A 108 3.65 23.87 -6.52
C LYS A 108 4.48 23.30 -5.36
N PRO A 109 5.70 23.80 -5.13
CA PRO A 109 6.51 23.37 -3.99
C PRO A 109 5.79 23.60 -2.67
N ALA A 110 6.00 22.69 -1.71
CA ALA A 110 5.46 22.84 -0.38
C ALA A 110 6.02 24.10 0.31
N THR A 111 5.12 24.89 0.91
CA THR A 111 5.48 26.13 1.60
C THR A 111 5.78 25.93 3.08
N SER A 112 5.33 24.82 3.67
CA SER A 112 5.58 24.49 5.08
C SER A 112 6.81 23.60 5.25
N ASP A 113 7.50 23.72 6.38
CA ASP A 113 8.70 22.92 6.71
C ASP A 113 8.42 21.43 6.64
N ALA A 114 7.32 20.99 7.27
CA ALA A 114 6.89 19.59 7.22
C ALA A 114 6.56 19.13 5.79
N GLY A 115 5.99 20.00 4.96
CA GLY A 115 5.75 19.71 3.56
C GLY A 115 7.07 19.53 2.77
N ARG A 116 8.03 20.43 2.99
CA ARG A 116 9.36 20.37 2.37
C ARG A 116 10.12 19.10 2.76
N SER A 117 10.11 18.72 4.04
CA SER A 117 10.69 17.46 4.50
C SER A 117 10.07 16.25 3.80
N ARG A 118 8.74 16.23 3.62
CA ARG A 118 8.06 15.13 2.92
C ARG A 118 8.38 15.08 1.43
N GLU A 119 8.55 16.22 0.77
CA GLU A 119 8.98 16.27 -0.64
C GLU A 119 10.40 15.72 -0.80
N ILE A 120 11.33 16.09 0.09
CA ILE A 120 12.71 15.55 0.09
C ILE A 120 12.67 14.02 0.21
N ILE A 121 11.93 13.51 1.20
CA ILE A 121 11.83 12.07 1.44
C ILE A 121 11.21 11.38 0.22
N ALA A 122 10.11 11.91 -0.32
CA ALA A 122 9.41 11.31 -1.46
C ALA A 122 10.26 11.31 -2.73
N ALA A 123 10.94 12.41 -3.03
CA ALA A 123 11.81 12.51 -4.20
C ALA A 123 13.01 11.57 -4.10
N ARG A 124 13.64 11.46 -2.91
CA ARG A 124 14.72 10.49 -2.71
C ARG A 124 14.20 9.05 -2.78
N ALA A 125 13.05 8.77 -2.18
CA ALA A 125 12.43 7.45 -2.22
C ALA A 125 12.02 7.03 -3.64
N ALA A 126 11.70 7.97 -4.53
CA ALA A 126 11.39 7.66 -5.93
C ALA A 126 12.59 7.11 -6.71
N LEU A 127 13.83 7.41 -6.29
CA LEU A 127 15.03 6.81 -6.88
C LEU A 127 15.20 5.33 -6.57
N GLU A 128 14.36 4.77 -5.69
CA GLU A 128 14.33 3.34 -5.41
C GLU A 128 13.50 2.54 -6.43
N PHE A 129 12.73 3.23 -7.27
CA PHE A 129 11.97 2.59 -8.33
C PHE A 129 12.87 2.17 -9.49
N CYS A 130 12.61 0.97 -10.00
CA CYS A 130 13.25 0.44 -11.20
C CYS A 130 12.20 0.19 -12.29
N ASP A 131 12.62 0.14 -13.55
CA ASP A 131 11.69 -0.13 -14.64
C ASP A 131 11.07 -1.55 -14.56
N GLY A 132 9.76 -1.60 -14.76
CA GLY A 132 8.94 -2.80 -14.61
C GLY A 132 8.75 -3.26 -13.16
N MET A 133 9.00 -2.40 -12.18
CA MET A 133 8.86 -2.72 -10.76
C MET A 133 7.40 -2.80 -10.33
N TYR A 134 7.07 -3.72 -9.42
CA TYR A 134 5.79 -3.74 -8.72
C TYR A 134 5.99 -3.15 -7.34
N ALA A 135 5.17 -2.17 -6.96
CA ALA A 135 5.34 -1.49 -5.68
C ALA A 135 4.01 -1.33 -4.96
N ASN A 136 4.04 -1.56 -3.64
CA ASN A 136 2.95 -1.19 -2.75
C ASN A 136 3.39 0.04 -1.93
N LEU A 137 2.54 1.06 -1.94
CA LEU A 137 2.82 2.34 -1.31
C LEU A 137 1.89 2.53 -0.11
N GLY A 138 2.46 2.50 1.08
CA GLY A 138 1.75 2.83 2.31
C GLY A 138 1.26 4.28 2.30
N ILE A 139 0.21 4.55 3.08
CA ILE A 139 -0.39 5.89 3.15
C ILE A 139 0.64 6.92 3.66
N GLY A 140 0.68 8.10 3.03
CA GLY A 140 1.43 9.26 3.50
C GLY A 140 2.54 9.68 2.55
N ILE A 141 3.80 9.61 2.99
CA ILE A 141 4.95 9.96 2.15
C ILE A 141 5.06 9.02 0.93
N PRO A 142 4.89 7.69 1.06
CA PRO A 142 5.03 6.80 -0.09
C PRO A 142 4.09 7.13 -1.25
N THR A 143 2.85 7.55 -0.97
CA THR A 143 1.88 7.94 -2.00
C THR A 143 2.28 9.20 -2.77
N LEU A 144 3.29 9.96 -2.31
CA LEU A 144 3.86 11.09 -3.03
C LEU A 144 4.97 10.68 -4.01
N CYS A 145 5.65 9.55 -3.78
CA CYS A 145 6.79 9.09 -4.56
C CYS A 145 6.49 8.95 -6.07
N PRO A 146 5.30 8.49 -6.51
CA PRO A 146 5.00 8.38 -7.94
C PRO A 146 5.14 9.68 -8.75
N ASN A 147 5.01 10.85 -8.11
CA ASN A 147 5.14 12.15 -8.76
C ASN A 147 6.61 12.53 -9.08
N TYR A 148 7.56 11.74 -8.59
CA TYR A 148 9.00 11.97 -8.73
C TYR A 148 9.71 10.82 -9.44
N ILE A 149 8.97 9.87 -10.01
CA ILE A 149 9.54 8.78 -10.81
C ILE A 149 10.24 9.39 -12.03
N PRO A 150 11.54 9.11 -12.25
CA PRO A 150 12.26 9.60 -13.42
C PRO A 150 11.62 9.15 -14.74
N ASP A 151 11.76 9.98 -15.78
CA ASP A 151 11.30 9.64 -17.12
C ASP A 151 11.87 8.30 -17.59
N GLY A 152 11.02 7.51 -18.25
CA GLY A 152 11.39 6.19 -18.78
C GLY A 152 11.34 5.04 -17.77
N ILE A 153 11.06 5.30 -16.49
CA ILE A 153 10.81 4.26 -15.49
C ILE A 153 9.30 4.02 -15.36
N LYS A 154 8.86 2.80 -15.66
CA LYS A 154 7.46 2.39 -15.47
C LYS A 154 7.32 1.51 -14.24
N VAL A 155 6.40 1.86 -13.36
CA VAL A 155 6.12 1.12 -12.11
C VAL A 155 4.65 0.69 -12.09
N HIS A 156 4.41 -0.56 -11.73
CA HIS A 156 3.09 -1.11 -11.49
C HIS A 156 2.72 -0.95 -10.02
N LEU A 157 1.86 0.02 -9.72
CA LEU A 157 1.41 0.27 -8.36
C LEU A 157 0.31 -0.72 -7.97
N GLN A 158 0.54 -1.45 -6.88
CA GLN A 158 -0.41 -2.37 -6.26
C GLN A 158 -1.09 -1.66 -5.08
N SER A 159 -2.40 -1.88 -4.93
CA SER A 159 -3.18 -1.42 -3.78
C SER A 159 -3.83 -2.61 -3.08
N GLU A 160 -3.67 -2.69 -1.76
CA GLU A 160 -4.06 -3.85 -0.94
C GLU A 160 -5.57 -4.15 -0.98
N ASN A 161 -6.40 -3.20 -1.38
CA ASN A 161 -7.84 -3.38 -1.57
C ASN A 161 -8.23 -3.98 -2.94
N GLY A 162 -7.25 -4.43 -3.74
CA GLY A 162 -7.52 -5.30 -4.90
C GLY A 162 -7.23 -4.67 -6.26
N VAL A 163 -6.09 -4.00 -6.43
CA VAL A 163 -5.70 -3.37 -7.71
C VAL A 163 -4.22 -3.60 -8.01
N ILE A 164 -3.89 -3.89 -9.27
CA ILE A 164 -2.58 -3.59 -9.88
C ILE A 164 -2.81 -2.57 -10.98
N GLY A 165 -1.91 -1.59 -11.10
CA GLY A 165 -1.98 -0.56 -12.14
C GLY A 165 -2.80 0.65 -11.70
N VAL A 166 -2.64 1.07 -10.44
CA VAL A 166 -3.21 2.33 -9.94
C VAL A 166 -2.65 3.50 -10.77
N GLY A 167 -3.56 4.30 -11.32
CA GLY A 167 -3.25 5.52 -12.05
C GLY A 167 -3.28 6.78 -11.17
N PRO A 168 -3.14 7.97 -11.77
CA PRO A 168 -3.23 9.24 -11.05
C PRO A 168 -4.62 9.45 -10.46
N TYR A 169 -4.75 10.49 -9.62
CA TYR A 169 -6.07 10.93 -9.14
C TYR A 169 -6.98 11.33 -10.32
N PRO A 170 -8.31 11.12 -10.22
CA PRO A 170 -9.24 11.47 -11.28
C PRO A 170 -9.36 12.99 -11.45
N LYS A 171 -9.78 13.43 -12.64
CA LYS A 171 -10.26 14.81 -12.82
C LYS A 171 -11.56 15.01 -12.05
N LYS A 172 -11.84 16.24 -11.63
CA LYS A 172 -13.11 16.56 -10.95
C LYS A 172 -14.32 16.20 -11.83
N GLY A 173 -15.30 15.53 -11.25
CA GLY A 173 -16.46 14.95 -11.95
C GLY A 173 -16.19 13.60 -12.61
N LYS A 174 -14.98 13.03 -12.47
CA LYS A 174 -14.60 11.68 -12.93
C LYS A 174 -14.26 10.74 -11.78
N GLU A 175 -14.40 11.19 -10.55
CA GLU A 175 -14.28 10.35 -9.36
C GLU A 175 -15.36 9.26 -9.32
N ASP A 176 -14.97 8.06 -8.89
CA ASP A 176 -15.86 6.91 -8.75
C ASP A 176 -15.68 6.29 -7.36
N ALA A 177 -16.78 6.18 -6.61
CA ALA A 177 -16.78 5.64 -5.25
C ALA A 177 -16.41 4.15 -5.19
N ASP A 178 -16.58 3.40 -6.30
CA ASP A 178 -16.18 2.00 -6.38
C ASP A 178 -14.68 1.83 -6.68
N LEU A 179 -13.96 2.92 -6.97
CA LEU A 179 -12.56 2.91 -7.40
C LEU A 179 -11.67 3.81 -6.51
N ILE A 180 -11.16 3.21 -5.43
CA ILE A 180 -10.35 3.89 -4.42
C ILE A 180 -9.04 3.12 -4.15
N ASN A 181 -8.05 3.79 -3.57
CA ASN A 181 -6.83 3.14 -3.06
C ASN A 181 -6.98 2.69 -1.59
N ALA A 182 -5.92 2.08 -1.04
CA ALA A 182 -5.83 1.66 0.36
C ALA A 182 -6.10 2.82 1.35
N GLY A 183 -5.69 4.04 0.99
CA GLY A 183 -5.89 5.29 1.73
C GLY A 183 -7.27 5.91 1.61
N LYS A 184 -8.22 5.24 0.93
CA LYS A 184 -9.62 5.66 0.72
C LYS A 184 -9.75 6.90 -0.17
N GLU A 185 -8.73 7.14 -0.97
CA GLU A 185 -8.69 8.21 -1.97
C GLU A 185 -9.15 7.69 -3.32
N THR A 186 -9.92 8.50 -4.05
CA THR A 186 -10.36 8.17 -5.41
C THR A 186 -9.19 8.13 -6.37
N ILE A 187 -9.12 7.08 -7.20
CA ILE A 187 -8.02 6.86 -8.16
C ILE A 187 -8.56 6.60 -9.57
N THR A 188 -7.65 6.52 -10.53
CA THR A 188 -7.91 5.97 -11.87
C THR A 188 -7.15 4.66 -12.05
N LEU A 189 -7.35 4.01 -13.21
CA LEU A 189 -6.62 2.81 -13.60
C LEU A 189 -5.79 3.11 -14.85
N LEU A 190 -4.54 2.64 -14.85
CA LEU A 190 -3.69 2.67 -16.05
C LEU A 190 -4.11 1.57 -17.04
N PRO A 191 -3.79 1.72 -18.34
CA PRO A 191 -3.93 0.63 -19.30
C PRO A 191 -3.18 -0.63 -18.82
N GLY A 192 -3.85 -1.79 -18.88
CA GLY A 192 -3.31 -3.05 -18.37
C GLY A 192 -3.52 -3.30 -16.88
N ALA A 193 -4.26 -2.43 -16.17
CA ALA A 193 -4.63 -2.66 -14.79
C ALA A 193 -5.51 -3.91 -14.60
N SER A 194 -5.43 -4.50 -13.41
CA SER A 194 -6.25 -5.63 -12.99
C SER A 194 -6.90 -5.38 -11.63
N ILE A 195 -8.07 -6.00 -11.43
CA ILE A 195 -8.87 -5.89 -10.21
C ILE A 195 -9.11 -7.28 -9.66
N PHE A 196 -9.01 -7.43 -8.34
CA PHE A 196 -9.12 -8.72 -7.64
C PHE A 196 -9.67 -8.56 -6.22
N GLY A 197 -10.02 -9.67 -5.58
CA GLY A 197 -10.48 -9.68 -4.19
C GLY A 197 -9.36 -9.42 -3.18
N SER A 198 -9.72 -9.11 -1.93
CA SER A 198 -8.75 -8.91 -0.85
C SER A 198 -7.94 -10.17 -0.55
N ASP A 199 -8.55 -11.34 -0.68
CA ASP A 199 -7.91 -12.65 -0.52
C ASP A 199 -6.76 -12.83 -1.51
N GLU A 200 -7.00 -12.57 -2.80
CA GLU A 200 -5.96 -12.62 -3.84
C GLU A 200 -4.91 -11.52 -3.65
N SER A 201 -5.33 -10.32 -3.28
CA SER A 201 -4.43 -9.20 -2.98
C SER A 201 -3.41 -9.54 -1.90
N PHE A 202 -3.86 -10.13 -0.80
CA PHE A 202 -2.97 -10.53 0.28
C PHE A 202 -2.26 -11.87 0.01
N ALA A 203 -2.82 -12.76 -0.82
CA ALA A 203 -2.09 -13.91 -1.32
C ALA A 203 -0.87 -13.47 -2.15
N MET A 204 -1.04 -12.48 -3.02
CA MET A 204 0.03 -11.85 -3.77
C MET A 204 1.07 -11.20 -2.83
N ILE A 205 0.63 -10.35 -1.89
CA ILE A 205 1.54 -9.70 -0.93
C ILE A 205 2.33 -10.74 -0.11
N ARG A 206 1.68 -11.75 0.46
CA ARG A 206 2.36 -12.74 1.33
C ARG A 206 3.15 -13.80 0.56
N GLY A 207 2.71 -14.14 -0.66
CA GLY A 207 3.19 -15.29 -1.41
C GLY A 207 4.20 -14.97 -2.50
N CYS A 208 4.33 -13.72 -2.93
CA CYS A 208 5.21 -13.37 -4.03
C CYS A 208 6.68 -13.26 -3.59
N ASP A 209 7.43 -14.36 -3.74
CA ASP A 209 8.90 -14.40 -3.85
C ASP A 209 9.37 -14.02 -5.29
N TRP A 210 8.46 -13.53 -6.13
CA TRP A 210 8.77 -13.17 -7.52
C TRP A 210 9.34 -11.75 -7.54
N PHE A 211 10.64 -11.71 -7.85
CA PHE A 211 11.47 -10.56 -8.23
C PHE A 211 12.05 -9.69 -7.12
N ASP A 212 13.35 -9.42 -7.32
CA ASP A 212 14.18 -8.26 -6.97
C ASP A 212 13.55 -6.88 -7.27
N LYS A 213 12.23 -6.84 -7.54
CA LYS A 213 11.43 -5.74 -8.07
C LYS A 213 10.15 -5.51 -7.27
N GLN A 214 10.07 -6.00 -6.03
CA GLN A 214 9.03 -5.61 -5.10
C GLN A 214 9.60 -4.74 -3.98
N ALA A 215 9.04 -3.54 -3.84
CA ALA A 215 9.24 -2.74 -2.65
C ALA A 215 7.92 -2.37 -2.01
N CYS A 216 7.90 -2.54 -0.69
CA CYS A 216 6.89 -1.95 0.16
C CYS A 216 7.46 -0.69 0.79
N PHE A 217 6.79 0.43 0.56
CA PHE A 217 7.13 1.68 1.21
C PHE A 217 6.22 1.90 2.42
N GLN A 218 6.79 1.88 3.62
CA GLN A 218 6.04 2.04 4.87
C GLN A 218 6.02 3.51 5.32
N GLY A 219 4.80 3.98 5.65
CA GLY A 219 4.50 5.35 6.06
C GLY A 219 4.00 5.47 7.50
N LYS A 220 2.96 6.28 7.71
CA LYS A 220 2.44 6.58 9.06
C LYS A 220 1.52 5.46 9.56
N LEU A 221 1.64 5.08 10.85
CA LEU A 221 0.67 4.22 11.52
C LEU A 221 -0.72 4.89 11.57
N VAL A 222 -1.72 4.24 10.97
CA VAL A 222 -3.15 4.64 11.05
C VAL A 222 -3.83 3.84 12.17
N LYS A 223 -5.06 4.17 12.58
CA LYS A 223 -5.80 3.42 13.61
C LYS A 223 -6.01 1.96 13.16
N GLY A 224 -5.35 1.02 13.84
CA GLY A 224 -5.28 -0.40 13.43
C GLY A 224 -4.10 -0.69 12.50
N MET A 225 -3.62 -1.94 12.47
CA MET A 225 -2.43 -2.30 11.66
C MET A 225 -2.68 -2.28 10.15
N GLY A 226 -3.94 -2.33 9.69
CA GLY A 226 -4.27 -2.44 8.26
C GLY A 226 -3.55 -3.62 7.62
N GLY A 227 -3.13 -3.46 6.35
CA GLY A 227 -2.25 -4.44 5.67
C GLY A 227 -0.77 -4.33 6.03
N ALA A 228 -0.36 -3.47 6.97
CA ALA A 228 1.06 -3.16 7.20
C ALA A 228 1.87 -4.38 7.64
N MET A 229 1.30 -5.27 8.46
CA MET A 229 1.99 -6.49 8.91
C MET A 229 2.23 -7.46 7.75
N ASP A 230 1.22 -7.69 6.90
CA ASP A 230 1.36 -8.53 5.71
C ASP A 230 2.43 -7.98 4.77
N LEU A 231 2.37 -6.68 4.50
CA LEU A 231 3.28 -5.99 3.58
C LEU A 231 4.76 -6.09 3.98
N VAL A 232 5.07 -6.05 5.28
CA VAL A 232 6.45 -6.19 5.77
C VAL A 232 6.85 -7.64 6.05
N SER A 233 5.90 -8.57 6.06
CA SER A 233 6.16 -10.00 6.28
C SER A 233 6.46 -10.78 5.00
N ALA A 234 6.19 -10.17 3.84
CA ALA A 234 6.43 -10.74 2.52
C ALA A 234 7.89 -11.24 2.38
N PRO A 235 8.11 -12.55 2.19
CA PRO A 235 9.45 -13.09 1.95
C PRO A 235 10.08 -12.46 0.70
N GLY A 236 11.35 -12.05 0.79
CA GLY A 236 12.08 -11.48 -0.34
C GLY A 236 11.73 -10.02 -0.69
N ALA A 237 10.67 -9.44 -0.11
CA ALA A 237 10.31 -8.05 -0.39
C ALA A 237 11.33 -7.07 0.20
N ARG A 238 11.68 -6.05 -0.58
CA ARG A 238 12.54 -4.96 -0.13
C ARG A 238 11.69 -3.91 0.60
N VAL A 239 11.80 -3.83 1.92
CA VAL A 239 10.98 -2.91 2.72
C VAL A 239 11.72 -1.59 2.93
N ILE A 240 11.16 -0.50 2.42
CA ILE A 240 11.72 0.84 2.49
C ILE A 240 10.85 1.68 3.43
N VAL A 241 11.44 2.15 4.53
CA VAL A 241 10.74 3.01 5.49
C VAL A 241 10.98 4.47 5.12
N THR A 242 9.92 5.21 4.83
CA THR A 242 9.99 6.65 4.55
C THR A 242 9.41 7.43 5.73
N MET A 243 10.22 8.21 6.42
CA MET A 243 9.77 8.94 7.61
C MET A 243 10.61 10.17 7.91
N GLU A 244 10.00 11.18 8.54
CA GLU A 244 10.77 12.27 9.18
C GLU A 244 11.73 11.68 10.22
N HIS A 245 12.96 12.19 10.27
CA HIS A 245 14.06 11.64 11.10
C HIS A 245 13.75 11.76 12.60
N CYS A 246 13.20 12.90 12.98
CA CYS A 246 12.81 13.22 14.36
C CYS A 246 11.29 13.33 14.49
N SER A 247 10.81 13.27 15.74
CA SER A 247 9.46 13.69 16.08
C SER A 247 9.33 15.23 15.99
N LYS A 248 8.09 15.73 16.11
CA LYS A 248 7.83 17.18 16.19
C LYS A 248 8.54 17.88 17.36
N ASN A 249 8.90 17.13 18.40
CA ASN A 249 9.59 17.65 19.58
C ASN A 249 11.12 17.53 19.45
N GLY A 250 11.63 17.05 18.31
CA GLY A 250 13.07 16.83 18.10
C GLY A 250 13.58 15.46 18.56
N GLU A 251 12.75 14.66 19.23
CA GLU A 251 13.14 13.32 19.70
C GLU A 251 13.50 12.38 18.54
N PRO A 252 14.57 11.57 18.66
CA PRO A 252 15.00 10.63 17.64
C PRO A 252 13.97 9.51 17.43
N LYS A 253 13.70 9.14 16.18
CA LYS A 253 12.81 8.01 15.86
C LYS A 253 13.53 6.73 15.47
N ILE A 254 14.82 6.84 15.12
CA ILE A 254 15.69 5.70 14.84
C ILE A 254 16.35 5.29 16.16
N LEU A 255 15.82 4.24 16.78
CA LEU A 255 16.18 3.77 18.12
C LEU A 255 16.85 2.39 18.07
N PRO A 256 17.69 2.02 19.06
CA PRO A 256 18.28 0.69 19.12
C PRO A 256 17.23 -0.40 19.35
N VAL A 257 16.13 -0.04 20.03
CA VAL A 257 14.96 -0.88 20.26
C VAL A 257 13.71 0.00 20.13
N CYS A 258 12.69 -0.47 19.41
CA CYS A 258 11.41 0.22 19.33
C CYS A 258 10.74 0.26 20.70
N ASP A 259 10.26 1.44 21.08
CA ASP A 259 9.48 1.71 22.28
C ASP A 259 7.96 1.48 22.07
N LEU A 260 7.54 1.40 20.82
CA LEU A 260 6.17 1.11 20.39
C LEU A 260 5.99 -0.35 19.92
N PRO A 261 4.75 -0.88 19.93
CA PRO A 261 4.46 -2.21 19.38
C PRO A 261 4.96 -2.37 17.94
N LEU A 262 5.61 -3.49 17.67
CA LEU A 262 6.22 -3.77 16.37
C LEU A 262 5.16 -4.08 15.31
N THR A 263 5.35 -3.53 14.10
CA THR A 263 4.67 -3.99 12.88
C THR A 263 5.29 -5.29 12.35
N GLY A 264 6.61 -5.44 12.48
CA GLY A 264 7.35 -6.63 12.06
C GLY A 264 8.75 -6.63 12.65
N LYS A 265 9.35 -7.81 12.79
CA LYS A 265 10.70 -7.97 13.37
C LYS A 265 11.73 -8.19 12.25
N HIS A 266 12.80 -7.39 12.23
CA HIS A 266 13.88 -7.46 11.22
C HIS A 266 13.39 -7.38 9.76
N VAL A 267 12.44 -6.47 9.51
CA VAL A 267 11.76 -6.36 8.20
C VAL A 267 12.30 -5.24 7.31
N ALA A 268 12.75 -4.11 7.89
CA ALA A 268 13.24 -2.98 7.10
C ALA A 268 14.56 -3.32 6.40
N SER A 269 14.66 -2.95 5.13
CA SER A 269 15.89 -3.04 4.32
C SER A 269 16.60 -1.69 4.18
N ARG A 270 15.82 -0.60 4.15
CA ARG A 270 16.33 0.78 4.02
C ARG A 270 15.43 1.75 4.78
N ILE A 271 16.03 2.79 5.37
CA ILE A 271 15.34 3.90 6.01
C ILE A 271 15.73 5.18 5.28
N ILE A 272 14.74 5.90 4.75
CA ILE A 272 14.92 7.19 4.07
C ILE A 272 14.25 8.26 4.93
N THR A 273 15.02 9.26 5.33
CA THR A 273 14.53 10.41 6.08
C THR A 273 14.82 11.72 5.36
N ASP A 274 14.31 12.82 5.92
CA ASP A 274 14.58 14.17 5.45
C ASP A 274 16.04 14.63 5.70
N MET A 275 16.86 13.79 6.36
CA MET A 275 18.26 14.07 6.70
C MET A 275 19.25 13.08 6.10
N ALA A 276 18.87 11.79 5.98
CA ALA A 276 19.81 10.73 5.68
C ALA A 276 19.14 9.47 5.11
N VAL A 277 19.95 8.62 4.50
CA VAL A 277 19.57 7.26 4.09
C VAL A 277 20.43 6.24 4.82
N PHE A 278 19.77 5.24 5.41
CA PHE A 278 20.42 4.11 6.07
C PHE A 278 20.03 2.81 5.38
N ASP A 279 21.03 1.98 5.09
CA ASP A 279 20.80 0.55 4.85
C ASP A 279 20.71 -0.20 6.18
N VAL A 280 19.81 -1.18 6.20
CA VAL A 280 19.51 -1.98 7.39
C VAL A 280 19.88 -3.42 7.11
N ASP A 281 20.91 -3.90 7.79
CA ASP A 281 21.26 -5.31 7.80
C ASP A 281 20.78 -5.98 9.09
N LYS A 282 20.27 -7.22 8.96
CA LYS A 282 19.70 -7.97 10.10
C LYS A 282 20.73 -8.27 11.18
N GLN A 283 22.01 -8.38 10.83
CA GLN A 283 23.10 -8.74 11.74
C GLN A 283 24.02 -7.55 12.04
N ALA A 284 24.41 -6.79 11.02
CA ALA A 284 25.36 -5.69 11.12
C ALA A 284 24.72 -4.37 11.60
N GLY A 285 23.38 -4.27 11.59
CA GLY A 285 22.64 -3.09 12.00
C GLY A 285 22.60 -2.00 10.93
N LEU A 286 22.66 -0.74 11.34
CA LEU A 286 22.50 0.41 10.46
C LEU A 286 23.82 0.82 9.79
N THR A 287 23.76 1.07 8.49
CA THR A 287 24.84 1.69 7.72
C THR A 287 24.34 2.98 7.08
N LEU A 288 24.93 4.12 7.47
CA LEU A 288 24.65 5.43 6.88
C LEU A 288 25.30 5.52 5.50
N ILE A 289 24.49 5.61 4.44
CA ILE A 289 24.95 5.62 3.05
C ILE A 289 24.83 7.00 2.39
N GLU A 290 23.88 7.84 2.82
CA GLU A 290 23.73 9.20 2.29
C GLU A 290 23.35 10.19 3.40
N VAL A 291 23.80 11.42 3.27
CA VAL A 291 23.42 12.56 4.12
C VAL A 291 23.02 13.72 3.23
N ARG A 292 22.00 14.48 3.65
CA ARG A 292 21.56 15.69 2.94
C ARG A 292 22.72 16.67 2.78
N SER A 293 22.87 17.26 1.60
CA SER A 293 24.00 18.12 1.22
C SER A 293 24.37 19.25 2.20
N ASP A 294 23.37 19.77 2.94
CA ASP A 294 23.52 20.86 3.92
C ASP A 294 23.81 20.37 5.35
N LEU A 295 23.95 19.06 5.56
CA LEU A 295 24.21 18.41 6.83
C LEU A 295 25.52 17.60 6.77
N ASN A 296 26.07 17.27 7.93
CA ASN A 296 27.17 16.32 8.04
C ASN A 296 26.79 15.09 8.90
N VAL A 297 27.69 14.11 8.95
CA VAL A 297 27.48 12.87 9.71
C VAL A 297 27.26 13.13 11.21
N ASP A 298 27.92 14.13 11.79
CA ASP A 298 27.75 14.47 13.20
C ASP A 298 26.38 15.05 13.49
N ASP A 299 25.79 15.80 12.57
CA ASP A 299 24.43 16.31 12.71
C ASP A 299 23.40 15.19 12.73
N VAL A 300 23.55 14.19 11.85
CA VAL A 300 22.70 12.98 11.87
C VAL A 300 22.91 12.19 13.16
N LYS A 301 24.17 12.03 13.58
CA LYS A 301 24.53 11.29 14.80
C LYS A 301 23.92 11.90 16.07
N LYS A 302 23.83 13.23 16.17
CA LYS A 302 23.22 13.93 17.32
C LYS A 302 21.75 13.57 17.52
N VAL A 303 21.04 13.23 16.44
CA VAL A 303 19.58 12.99 16.46
C VAL A 303 19.20 11.59 16.00
N THR A 304 20.14 10.65 16.04
CA THR A 304 19.91 9.21 15.85
C THR A 304 20.18 8.49 17.16
N GLY A 305 19.18 7.80 17.72
CA GLY A 305 19.33 7.07 18.97
C GLY A 305 20.03 5.71 18.82
N ALA A 306 20.01 5.13 17.62
CA ALA A 306 20.65 3.85 17.31
C ALA A 306 22.13 4.03 16.87
N PRO A 307 23.02 3.09 17.22
CA PRO A 307 24.36 3.07 16.65
C PRO A 307 24.31 2.73 15.15
N PHE A 308 25.18 3.39 14.38
CA PHE A 308 25.35 3.11 12.95
C PHE A 308 26.81 3.22 12.54
N LYS A 309 27.15 2.56 11.42
CA LYS A 309 28.44 2.69 10.74
C LYS A 309 28.30 3.64 9.56
N ARG A 310 29.38 4.31 9.17
CA ARG A 310 29.44 5.02 7.89
C ARG A 310 29.75 4.02 6.79
N GLY A 311 28.97 4.02 5.71
CA GLY A 311 29.23 3.17 4.54
C GLY A 311 30.49 3.58 3.79
N GLU A 312 31.12 2.61 3.11
CA GLU A 312 32.29 2.85 2.24
C GLU A 312 31.90 3.64 0.99
N GLN A 313 30.75 3.33 0.41
CA GLN A 313 30.11 4.10 -0.66
C GLN A 313 29.16 5.14 -0.04
N PHE A 314 29.74 6.25 0.41
CA PHE A 314 29.00 7.35 1.02
C PHE A 314 28.65 8.41 -0.02
N GLY A 315 27.36 8.63 -0.25
CA GLY A 315 26.82 9.59 -1.21
C GLY A 315 26.26 10.85 -0.56
N GLU A 316 25.94 11.82 -1.41
CA GLU A 316 25.23 13.03 -1.05
C GLU A 316 23.74 12.87 -1.41
N MET A 317 22.85 13.14 -0.46
CA MET A 317 21.42 13.19 -0.71
C MET A 317 21.07 14.61 -1.17
N TYR A 318 20.71 14.77 -2.44
CA TYR A 318 20.47 16.10 -3.01
C TYR A 318 19.24 16.78 -2.38
N PRO A 319 19.33 18.11 -2.13
CA PRO A 319 18.25 18.88 -1.53
C PRO A 319 17.11 19.14 -2.51
N SER A 320 15.96 19.54 -1.99
CA SER A 320 14.72 19.72 -2.77
C SER A 320 14.82 20.70 -3.95
N SER A 321 15.81 21.60 -3.95
CA SER A 321 16.05 22.57 -5.03
C SER A 321 16.49 21.94 -6.37
N SER A 322 16.78 20.64 -6.39
CA SER A 322 17.15 19.88 -7.59
C SER A 322 16.04 18.93 -8.06
N ILE A 323 14.87 18.96 -7.40
CA ILE A 323 13.75 18.07 -7.72
C ILE A 323 13.09 18.54 -9.02
N THR A 324 13.30 17.80 -10.10
CA THR A 324 12.48 17.90 -11.31
C THR A 324 11.13 17.23 -11.06
N TYR A 325 10.05 18.01 -11.12
CA TYR A 325 8.69 17.48 -11.12
C TYR A 325 8.39 16.90 -12.50
N VAL A 326 8.01 15.62 -12.56
CA VAL A 326 7.61 14.98 -13.81
C VAL A 326 6.11 15.20 -14.02
N SER A 327 5.73 15.65 -15.21
CA SER A 327 4.32 15.70 -15.61
C SER A 327 3.85 14.28 -15.94
N ASN A 328 3.00 13.72 -15.09
CA ASN A 328 2.31 12.46 -15.40
C ASN A 328 1.28 12.71 -16.53
N GLU A 329 1.67 12.43 -17.77
CA GLU A 329 0.74 12.19 -18.88
C GLU A 329 0.37 10.71 -19.00
#